data_AF-A0A0G1D854-F1
#
_entry.id   AF-A0A0G1D854-F1
#
_cell.length_a   1.000
_cell.length_b   1.000
_cell.length_c   1.000
_cell.angle_alpha   90.00
_cell.angle_beta   90.00
_cell.angle_gamma   90.00
#
_symmetry.space_group_name_H-M   'P 1'
#
loop_
_entity.id
_entity.type
_entity.pdbx_description
1 polymer ?
#
loop_
_entity_poly.entity_id
_entity_poly.type
_entity_poly.pdbx_seq_one_letter_code
_entity_poly.pdbx_strand_id
1 'polypeptide(L)'
;MSRTLITTVTDGQKKQVKRFAEDAVDRAIAEGLLDKDGSQKLIENGAKFQAHIIAGIKDLSVSNQFADEEVRSSDTYPKEYKGPKPIADQIKALAKIFDLDPSQALEFAKNLPALPKGAEGWFAIPSVDALAKKHFPEVTDPTQKYCQAVQLVHAKIADSRSFYNYREGQITPAQLRVHARTAHALDLIAEKQKGDILIVAAQLGMRHRGKSVRRAREVFMTNEFGLGSLAVGSIVLTHPERLVRWEELDMDCSGDEFSPEADGDFSLSPYFHFGGKVWFDTSFVDSPLDFFGSVSGFLSQ
;
A
#
# COMPACT_ATOMS: atom_id res chain seq x y z
N MET A 1 -13.24 3.16 22.03
CA MET A 1 -12.37 2.95 20.85
C MET A 1 -12.09 1.47 20.73
N SER A 2 -12.75 0.78 19.80
CA SER A 2 -12.52 -0.65 19.57
C SER A 2 -11.26 -0.81 18.74
N ARG A 3 -10.21 -1.34 19.37
CA ARG A 3 -8.96 -1.72 18.75
C ARG A 3 -9.27 -2.88 17.79
N THR A 4 -9.44 -2.60 16.51
CA THR A 4 -9.58 -3.67 15.51
C THR A 4 -8.20 -4.29 15.34
N LEU A 5 -7.88 -5.22 16.24
CA LEU A 5 -6.77 -6.15 16.12
C LEU A 5 -6.92 -6.83 14.77
N ILE A 6 -5.88 -6.80 13.93
CA ILE A 6 -5.74 -7.84 12.91
C ILE A 6 -5.77 -9.16 13.66
N THR A 7 -6.87 -9.88 13.53
CA THR A 7 -7.02 -11.22 14.11
C THR A 7 -6.07 -12.12 13.34
N THR A 8 -4.96 -12.49 13.98
CA THR A 8 -4.10 -13.55 13.48
C THR A 8 -4.90 -14.85 13.39
N VAL A 9 -4.56 -15.72 12.44
CA VAL A 9 -5.25 -17.01 12.29
C VAL A 9 -5.18 -17.77 13.61
N THR A 10 -6.33 -18.04 14.22
CA THR A 10 -6.41 -18.76 15.50
C THR A 10 -6.06 -20.23 15.30
N ASP A 11 -5.62 -20.91 16.36
CA ASP A 11 -5.31 -22.35 16.26
C ASP A 11 -6.55 -23.18 15.91
N GLY A 12 -7.74 -22.74 16.31
CA GLY A 12 -9.01 -23.32 15.87
C GLY A 12 -9.22 -23.18 14.36
N GLN A 13 -8.99 -22.00 13.79
CA GLN A 13 -9.07 -21.77 12.34
C GLN A 13 -8.03 -22.57 11.57
N LYS A 14 -6.76 -22.60 12.03
CA LYS A 14 -5.71 -23.43 11.42
C LYS A 14 -6.11 -24.90 11.38
N LYS A 15 -6.61 -25.42 12.50
CA LYS A 15 -7.05 -26.82 12.61
C LYS A 15 -8.21 -27.10 11.65
N GLN A 16 -9.18 -26.21 11.59
CA GLN A 16 -10.37 -26.40 10.76
C GLN A 16 -10.03 -26.37 9.26
N VAL A 17 -9.22 -25.41 8.80
CA VAL A 17 -8.82 -25.30 7.39
C VAL A 17 -7.98 -26.51 6.95
N LYS A 18 -7.05 -26.97 7.79
CA LYS A 18 -6.28 -28.20 7.52
C LYS A 18 -7.20 -29.41 7.38
N ARG A 19 -8.15 -29.55 8.29
CA ARG A 19 -9.12 -30.64 8.25
C ARG A 19 -9.95 -30.64 6.97
N PHE A 20 -10.35 -29.48 6.44
CA PHE A 20 -11.06 -29.42 5.15
C PHE A 20 -10.22 -29.94 3.98
N ALA A 21 -8.92 -29.66 3.97
CA ALA A 21 -8.03 -30.19 2.94
C ALA A 21 -7.86 -31.72 3.07
N GLU A 22 -7.70 -32.22 4.29
CA GLU A 22 -7.63 -33.66 4.59
C GLU A 22 -8.93 -34.38 4.18
N ASP A 23 -10.09 -33.88 4.63
CA ASP A 23 -11.41 -34.42 4.32
C ASP A 23 -11.68 -34.44 2.79
N ALA A 24 -11.16 -33.46 2.04
CA ALA A 24 -11.28 -33.43 0.58
C ALA A 24 -10.46 -34.52 -0.12
N VAL A 25 -9.27 -34.84 0.39
CA VAL A 25 -8.45 -35.94 -0.11
C VAL A 25 -9.12 -37.27 0.21
N ASP A 26 -9.60 -37.44 1.45
CA ASP A 26 -10.33 -38.66 1.86
C ASP A 26 -11.58 -38.88 1.00
N ARG A 27 -12.32 -37.82 0.69
CA ARG A 27 -13.47 -37.88 -0.21
C ARG A 27 -13.08 -38.30 -1.63
N ALA A 28 -12.01 -37.73 -2.19
CA ALA A 28 -11.53 -38.12 -3.52
C ALA A 28 -11.14 -39.61 -3.60
N ILE A 29 -10.60 -40.17 -2.52
CA ILE A 29 -10.32 -41.61 -2.41
C ILE A 29 -11.62 -42.41 -2.34
N ALA A 30 -12.55 -42.01 -1.47
CA ALA A 30 -13.83 -42.70 -1.29
C ALA A 30 -14.71 -42.70 -2.56
N GLU A 31 -14.64 -41.63 -3.36
CA GLU A 31 -15.33 -41.49 -4.64
C GLU A 31 -14.59 -42.21 -5.80
N GLY A 32 -13.44 -42.82 -5.54
CA GLY A 32 -12.66 -43.55 -6.55
C GLY A 32 -11.94 -42.64 -7.55
N LEU A 33 -11.87 -41.33 -7.30
CA LEU A 33 -11.13 -40.37 -8.13
C LEU A 33 -9.61 -40.49 -7.93
N LEU A 34 -9.19 -41.00 -6.77
CA LEU A 34 -7.80 -41.20 -6.42
C LEU A 34 -7.54 -42.66 -6.03
N ASP A 35 -7.04 -43.44 -6.98
CA ASP A 35 -6.56 -44.81 -6.76
C ASP A 35 -5.07 -44.84 -6.40
N LYS A 36 -4.47 -46.02 -6.30
CA LYS A 36 -3.05 -46.18 -5.93
C LYS A 36 -2.10 -45.45 -6.90
N ASP A 37 -2.31 -45.59 -8.20
CA ASP A 37 -1.44 -45.01 -9.22
C ASP A 37 -1.67 -43.50 -9.35
N GLY A 38 -2.92 -43.05 -9.24
CA GLY A 38 -3.30 -41.64 -9.14
C GLY A 38 -2.70 -40.95 -7.91
N SER A 39 -2.71 -41.64 -6.76
CA SER A 39 -2.08 -41.17 -5.52
C SER A 39 -0.58 -40.97 -5.71
N GLN A 40 0.11 -41.95 -6.31
CA GLN A 40 1.54 -41.87 -6.58
C GLN A 40 1.89 -40.70 -7.53
N LYS A 41 1.10 -40.51 -8.59
CA LYS A 41 1.26 -39.34 -9.49
C LYS A 41 1.04 -38.01 -8.77
N LEU A 42 0.08 -37.93 -7.85
CA LEU A 42 -0.19 -36.72 -7.08
C LEU A 42 0.98 -36.40 -6.12
N ILE A 43 1.56 -37.42 -5.49
CA ILE A 43 2.77 -37.29 -4.64
C ILE A 43 3.95 -36.77 -5.46
N GLU A 44 4.20 -37.34 -6.65
CA GLU A 44 5.25 -36.90 -7.56
C GLU A 44 5.05 -35.45 -8.03
N ASN A 45 3.80 -35.00 -8.13
CA ASN A 45 3.41 -33.63 -8.48
C ASN A 45 3.10 -32.76 -7.25
N GLY A 46 3.59 -33.12 -6.06
CA GLY A 46 3.19 -32.51 -4.78
C GLY A 46 3.30 -30.98 -4.75
N ALA A 47 4.34 -30.40 -5.35
CA ALA A 47 4.49 -28.93 -5.44
C ALA A 47 3.39 -28.27 -6.29
N LYS A 48 3.02 -28.90 -7.41
CA LYS A 48 1.93 -28.43 -8.28
C LYS A 48 0.57 -28.59 -7.58
N PHE A 49 0.36 -29.69 -6.87
CA PHE A 49 -0.84 -29.91 -6.08
C PHE A 49 -0.99 -28.85 -4.96
N GLN A 50 0.09 -28.56 -4.23
CA GLN A 50 0.12 -27.48 -3.23
C GLN A 50 -0.21 -26.11 -3.86
N ALA A 51 0.31 -25.82 -5.07
CA ALA A 51 -0.02 -24.59 -5.77
C ALA A 51 -1.52 -24.46 -6.09
N HIS A 52 -2.18 -25.56 -6.47
CA HIS A 52 -3.64 -25.59 -6.67
C HIS A 52 -4.42 -25.37 -5.38
N ILE A 53 -4.00 -25.99 -4.26
CA ILE A 53 -4.62 -25.75 -2.95
C ILE A 53 -4.47 -24.28 -2.54
N ILE A 54 -3.28 -23.70 -2.68
CA ILE A 54 -3.02 -22.29 -2.37
C ILE A 54 -3.90 -21.36 -3.23
N ALA A 55 -4.07 -21.69 -4.52
CA ALA A 55 -4.94 -20.94 -5.41
C ALA A 55 -6.41 -20.99 -4.95
N GLY A 56 -6.92 -22.18 -4.58
CA GLY A 56 -8.28 -22.34 -4.06
C GLY A 56 -8.51 -21.64 -2.72
N ILE A 57 -7.52 -21.68 -1.81
CA ILE A 57 -7.58 -20.90 -0.56
C ILE A 57 -7.72 -19.42 -0.89
N LYS A 58 -6.88 -18.88 -1.78
CA LYS A 58 -6.93 -17.47 -2.17
C LYS A 58 -8.31 -17.07 -2.73
N ASP A 59 -8.87 -17.91 -3.59
CA ASP A 59 -10.18 -17.68 -4.21
C ASP A 59 -11.32 -17.65 -3.19
N LEU A 60 -11.29 -18.56 -2.20
CA LEU A 60 -12.37 -18.72 -1.23
C LEU A 60 -12.20 -17.90 0.05
N SER A 61 -10.99 -17.40 0.34
CA SER A 61 -10.69 -16.65 1.57
C SER A 61 -10.74 -15.13 1.41
N VAL A 62 -10.77 -14.63 0.18
CA VAL A 62 -10.84 -13.21 -0.13
C VAL A 62 -12.27 -12.93 -0.60
N SER A 63 -12.94 -11.93 -0.03
CA SER A 63 -14.27 -11.61 -0.54
C SER A 63 -14.09 -11.06 -1.96
N ASN A 64 -14.94 -11.51 -2.88
CA ASN A 64 -14.88 -11.04 -4.26
C ASN A 64 -15.77 -9.80 -4.46
N GLN A 65 -15.93 -8.98 -3.41
CA GLN A 65 -16.57 -7.68 -3.53
C GLN A 65 -15.82 -6.85 -4.58
N PHE A 66 -16.60 -6.07 -5.36
CA PHE A 66 -16.09 -5.15 -6.37
C PHE A 66 -15.33 -5.83 -7.53
N ALA A 67 -15.62 -7.11 -7.80
CA ALA A 67 -14.92 -7.87 -8.85
C ALA A 67 -15.09 -7.29 -10.26
N ASP A 68 -16.19 -6.57 -10.49
CA ASP A 68 -16.52 -5.85 -11.72
C ASP A 68 -15.81 -4.49 -11.83
N GLU A 69 -15.14 -4.02 -10.78
CA GLU A 69 -14.36 -2.78 -10.77
C GLU A 69 -12.88 -3.02 -11.10
N GLU A 70 -12.67 -3.71 -12.21
CA GLU A 70 -11.36 -3.95 -12.79
C GLU A 70 -11.44 -3.79 -14.30
N VAL A 71 -10.68 -2.84 -14.84
CA VAL A 71 -10.49 -2.64 -16.27
C VAL A 71 -9.11 -3.10 -16.70
N ARG A 72 -8.99 -3.48 -17.96
CA ARG A 72 -7.69 -3.87 -18.52
C ARG A 72 -6.80 -2.64 -18.67
N SER A 73 -5.63 -2.67 -18.04
CA SER A 73 -4.61 -1.64 -18.16
C SER A 73 -3.36 -2.16 -18.90
N SER A 74 -2.94 -1.43 -19.93
CA SER A 74 -1.64 -1.62 -20.61
C SER A 74 -0.55 -0.67 -20.09
N ASP A 75 -0.91 0.28 -19.23
CA ASP A 75 -0.01 1.35 -18.83
C ASP A 75 1.12 0.83 -17.95
N THR A 76 2.28 1.44 -18.15
CA THR A 76 3.51 1.10 -17.45
C THR A 76 4.07 2.30 -16.72
N TYR A 77 5.15 2.10 -15.97
CA TYR A 77 5.88 3.24 -15.43
C TYR A 77 6.59 4.01 -16.55
N PRO A 78 6.78 5.33 -16.39
CA PRO A 78 7.59 6.10 -17.32
C PRO A 78 8.95 5.45 -17.50
N LYS A 79 9.44 5.41 -18.75
CA LYS A 79 10.77 4.84 -19.07
C LYS A 79 11.92 5.47 -18.28
N GLU A 80 11.75 6.68 -17.77
CA GLU A 80 12.69 7.41 -16.93
C GLU A 80 12.83 6.76 -15.54
N TYR A 81 11.76 6.15 -15.02
CA TYR A 81 11.81 5.40 -13.76
C TYR A 81 12.52 4.06 -13.96
N LYS A 82 13.67 3.91 -13.29
CA LYS A 82 14.50 2.70 -13.34
C LYS A 82 14.29 1.77 -12.15
N GLY A 83 13.21 1.98 -11.40
CA GLY A 83 12.95 1.31 -10.14
C GLY A 83 13.39 2.14 -8.93
N PRO A 84 13.23 1.59 -7.72
CA PRO A 84 13.52 2.29 -6.48
C PRO A 84 14.99 2.69 -6.37
N LYS A 85 15.26 3.92 -5.96
CA LYS A 85 16.61 4.42 -5.67
C LYS A 85 17.21 3.68 -4.46
N PRO A 86 18.54 3.67 -4.29
CA PRO A 86 19.16 3.12 -3.09
C PRO A 86 18.53 3.71 -1.81
N ILE A 87 18.12 2.86 -0.87
CA ILE A 87 17.33 3.28 0.29
C ILE A 87 18.04 4.36 1.13
N ALA A 88 19.37 4.27 1.25
CA ALA A 88 20.18 5.26 1.96
C ALA A 88 20.09 6.66 1.33
N ASP A 89 19.94 6.75 0.01
CA ASP A 89 19.84 8.02 -0.70
C ASP A 89 18.45 8.64 -0.52
N GLN A 90 17.40 7.80 -0.52
CA GLN A 90 16.04 8.23 -0.19
C GLN A 90 15.96 8.81 1.23
N ILE A 91 16.54 8.11 2.22
CA ILE A 91 16.59 8.54 3.62
C ILE A 91 17.30 9.90 3.75
N LYS A 92 18.49 10.03 3.15
CA LYS A 92 19.25 11.29 3.19
C LYS A 92 18.52 12.44 2.50
N ALA A 93 17.83 12.15 1.39
CA ALA A 93 17.04 13.15 0.68
C ALA A 93 15.89 13.66 1.56
N LEU A 94 15.09 12.76 2.16
CA LEU A 94 13.99 13.15 3.05
C LEU A 94 14.49 13.87 4.30
N ALA A 95 15.58 13.39 4.91
CA ALA A 95 16.20 14.04 6.07
C ALA A 95 16.59 15.49 5.74
N LYS A 96 17.16 15.74 4.55
CA LYS A 96 17.48 17.10 4.10
C LYS A 96 16.24 17.93 3.80
N ILE A 97 15.25 17.37 3.12
CA ILE A 97 14.03 18.10 2.70
C ILE A 97 13.21 18.56 3.92
N PHE A 98 13.12 17.71 4.94
CA PHE A 98 12.27 17.92 6.11
C PHE A 98 13.05 18.24 7.38
N ASP A 99 14.37 18.36 7.32
CA ASP A 99 15.24 18.63 8.49
C ASP A 99 15.01 17.63 9.64
N LEU A 100 15.07 16.34 9.30
CA LEU A 100 14.85 15.18 10.17
C LEU A 100 16.16 14.41 10.44
N ASP A 101 16.21 13.64 11.53
CA ASP A 101 17.36 12.78 11.85
C ASP A 101 17.34 11.47 11.05
N PRO A 102 18.32 11.21 10.15
CA PRO A 102 18.38 9.97 9.38
C PRO A 102 18.98 8.79 10.14
N SER A 103 19.58 9.01 11.33
CA SER A 103 20.52 8.07 11.95
C SER A 103 19.92 6.69 12.19
N GLN A 104 18.72 6.61 12.78
CA GLN A 104 18.07 5.34 13.06
C GLN A 104 17.63 4.62 11.77
N ALA A 105 17.11 5.35 10.79
CA ALA A 105 16.70 4.78 9.51
C ALA A 105 17.91 4.23 8.73
N LEU A 106 19.04 4.94 8.72
CA LEU A 106 20.28 4.47 8.10
C LEU A 106 20.83 3.22 8.79
N GLU A 107 20.71 3.12 10.12
CA GLU A 107 21.10 1.92 10.85
C GLU A 107 20.20 0.74 10.51
N PHE A 108 18.88 0.96 10.51
CA PHE A 108 17.91 -0.07 10.12
C PHE A 108 18.11 -0.56 8.68
N ALA A 109 18.42 0.36 7.75
CA ALA A 109 18.65 0.07 6.35
C ALA A 109 19.81 -0.93 6.09
N LYS A 110 20.76 -1.07 7.03
CA LYS A 110 21.87 -2.03 6.92
C LYS A 110 21.42 -3.48 7.04
N ASN A 111 20.27 -3.73 7.69
CA ASN A 111 19.78 -5.06 8.03
C ASN A 111 18.35 -5.28 7.54
N LEU A 112 18.03 -4.77 6.34
CA LEU A 112 16.70 -4.97 5.76
C LEU A 112 16.44 -6.47 5.50
N PRO A 113 15.24 -6.97 5.85
CA PRO A 113 14.88 -8.34 5.53
C PRO A 113 14.74 -8.54 4.02
N ALA A 114 14.57 -9.79 3.60
CA ALA A 114 14.21 -10.10 2.23
C ALA A 114 12.94 -9.35 1.83
N LEU A 115 12.91 -8.84 0.60
CA LEU A 115 11.79 -8.06 0.10
C LEU A 115 10.51 -8.92 0.08
N PRO A 116 9.41 -8.49 0.72
CA PRO A 116 8.16 -9.24 0.71
C PRO A 116 7.66 -9.49 -0.71
N LYS A 117 7.03 -10.66 -0.94
CA LYS A 117 6.45 -11.00 -2.24
C LYS A 117 5.46 -9.92 -2.68
N GLY A 118 5.65 -9.35 -3.87
CA GLY A 118 4.77 -8.34 -4.45
C GLY A 118 5.22 -6.90 -4.25
N ALA A 119 6.16 -6.64 -3.33
CA ALA A 119 6.84 -5.35 -3.28
C ALA A 119 7.85 -5.22 -4.44
N GLU A 120 8.00 -4.00 -4.95
CA GLU A 120 9.00 -3.66 -5.98
C GLU A 120 10.33 -3.21 -5.37
N GLY A 121 10.30 -2.70 -4.14
CA GLY A 121 11.50 -2.38 -3.36
C GLY A 121 11.20 -1.65 -2.07
N TRP A 122 12.26 -1.14 -1.46
CA TRP A 122 12.20 -0.40 -0.20
C TRP A 122 12.11 1.10 -0.47
N PHE A 123 11.21 1.76 0.26
CA PHE A 123 10.98 3.18 0.17
C PHE A 123 11.08 3.84 1.54
N ALA A 124 11.68 5.03 1.59
CA ALA A 124 11.70 5.84 2.80
C ALA A 124 10.48 6.78 2.83
N ILE A 125 9.86 6.93 4.00
CA ILE A 125 8.78 7.89 4.26
C ILE A 125 9.02 8.58 5.62
N PRO A 126 8.69 9.87 5.78
CA PRO A 126 8.82 10.53 7.07
C PRO A 126 7.74 10.05 8.05
N SER A 127 8.07 10.00 9.33
CA SER A 127 7.10 9.79 10.41
C SER A 127 6.23 11.04 10.59
N VAL A 128 4.91 10.85 10.72
CA VAL A 128 3.96 11.93 11.02
C VAL A 128 4.34 12.65 12.30
N ASP A 129 4.70 11.89 13.35
CA ASP A 129 5.05 12.47 14.64
C ASP A 129 6.38 13.23 14.61
N ALA A 130 7.34 12.76 13.80
CA ALA A 130 8.62 13.45 13.64
C ALA A 130 8.43 14.78 12.90
N LEU A 131 7.64 14.78 11.82
CA LEU A 131 7.26 16.01 11.11
C LEU A 131 6.52 16.96 12.03
N ALA A 132 5.56 16.46 12.81
CA ALA A 132 4.79 17.27 13.74
C ALA A 132 5.67 17.92 14.80
N LYS A 133 6.50 17.12 15.48
CA LYS A 133 7.44 17.61 16.47
C LYS A 133 8.39 18.68 15.90
N LYS A 134 8.77 18.55 14.62
CA LYS A 134 9.74 19.43 13.98
C LYS A 134 9.12 20.74 13.47
N HIS A 135 7.95 20.66 12.83
CA HIS A 135 7.40 21.77 12.03
C HIS A 135 6.11 22.36 12.60
N PHE A 136 5.39 21.62 13.43
CA PHE A 136 4.11 22.04 14.01
C PHE A 136 3.90 21.43 15.42
N PRO A 137 4.83 21.69 16.37
CA PRO A 137 4.86 21.04 17.68
C PRO A 137 3.64 21.35 18.57
N GLU A 138 2.91 22.42 18.27
CA GLU A 138 1.66 22.81 18.94
C GLU A 138 0.47 21.91 18.60
N VAL A 139 0.55 21.15 17.49
CA VAL A 139 -0.54 20.28 17.04
C VAL A 139 -0.44 18.92 17.71
N THR A 140 -1.41 18.65 18.59
CA THR A 140 -1.46 17.40 19.36
C THR A 140 -2.44 16.37 18.78
N ASP A 141 -3.49 16.82 18.08
CA ASP A 141 -4.48 15.93 17.47
C ASP A 141 -3.86 15.09 16.33
N PRO A 142 -3.93 13.75 16.38
CA PRO A 142 -3.31 12.88 15.39
C PRO A 142 -3.81 13.10 13.95
N THR A 143 -5.11 13.39 13.76
CA THR A 143 -5.69 13.58 12.43
C THR A 143 -5.25 14.91 11.82
N GLN A 144 -5.17 15.95 12.65
CA GLN A 144 -4.63 17.25 12.25
C GLN A 144 -3.13 17.16 11.93
N LYS A 145 -2.33 16.42 12.73
CA LYS A 145 -0.91 16.18 12.43
C LYS A 145 -0.72 15.55 11.04
N TYR A 146 -1.53 14.53 10.72
CA TYR A 146 -1.47 13.89 9.41
C TYR A 146 -1.78 14.87 8.28
N CYS A 147 -2.87 15.64 8.41
CA CYS A 147 -3.25 16.63 7.40
C CYS A 147 -2.15 17.67 7.18
N GLN A 148 -1.55 18.20 8.24
CA GLN A 148 -0.44 19.16 8.12
C GLN A 148 0.83 18.52 7.54
N ALA A 149 1.12 17.25 7.85
CA ALA A 149 2.22 16.52 7.22
C ALA A 149 2.01 16.37 5.71
N VAL A 150 0.78 16.06 5.26
CA VAL A 150 0.44 16.00 3.83
C VAL A 150 0.59 17.38 3.16
N GLN A 151 0.08 18.44 3.79
CA GLN A 151 0.24 19.81 3.30
C GLN A 151 1.72 20.20 3.19
N LEU A 152 2.55 19.84 4.16
CA LEU A 152 3.99 20.08 4.14
C LEU A 152 4.68 19.35 2.97
N VAL A 153 4.33 18.09 2.71
CA VAL A 153 4.83 17.35 1.54
C VAL A 153 4.43 18.04 0.23
N HIS A 154 3.18 18.49 0.11
CA HIS A 154 2.71 19.21 -1.07
C HIS A 154 3.50 20.50 -1.31
N ALA A 155 3.77 21.27 -0.25
CA ALA A 155 4.62 22.46 -0.33
C ALA A 155 6.04 22.11 -0.83
N LYS A 156 6.64 21.04 -0.30
CA LYS A 156 7.96 20.58 -0.77
C LYS A 156 7.96 20.09 -2.22
N ILE A 157 6.88 19.49 -2.69
CA ILE A 157 6.75 19.11 -4.10
C ILE A 157 6.70 20.38 -4.96
N ALA A 158 5.89 21.37 -4.57
CA ALA A 158 5.79 22.66 -5.26
C ALA A 158 7.12 23.43 -5.31
N ASP A 159 7.91 23.39 -4.23
CA ASP A 159 9.25 24.00 -4.18
C ASP A 159 10.25 23.34 -5.15
N SER A 160 10.04 22.05 -5.45
CA SER A 160 10.98 21.26 -6.24
C SER A 160 10.64 21.18 -7.73
N ARG A 161 9.37 21.38 -8.09
CA ARG A 161 8.86 21.21 -9.47
C ARG A 161 7.47 21.81 -9.65
N SER A 162 7.02 21.93 -10.90
CA SER A 162 5.65 22.34 -11.20
C SER A 162 4.65 21.35 -10.61
N PHE A 163 3.80 21.87 -9.72
CA PHE A 163 2.81 21.13 -8.96
C PHE A 163 1.50 21.91 -8.90
N TYR A 164 0.38 21.21 -8.85
CA TYR A 164 -0.93 21.82 -8.65
C TYR A 164 -1.80 20.93 -7.77
N ASN A 165 -2.37 21.50 -6.72
CA ASN A 165 -3.24 20.81 -5.77
C ASN A 165 -4.69 21.25 -6.00
N TYR A 166 -5.52 20.39 -6.60
CA TYR A 166 -6.95 20.64 -6.80
C TYR A 166 -7.76 20.63 -5.48
N ARG A 167 -7.15 20.14 -4.40
CA ARG A 167 -7.74 20.06 -3.05
C ARG A 167 -7.05 21.01 -2.07
N GLU A 168 -6.48 22.09 -2.58
CA GLU A 168 -5.94 23.15 -1.74
C GLU A 168 -7.05 23.72 -0.84
N GLY A 169 -6.74 23.91 0.45
CA GLY A 169 -7.74 24.29 1.47
C GLY A 169 -8.67 23.16 1.93
N GLN A 170 -8.61 21.97 1.32
CA GLN A 170 -9.46 20.81 1.66
C GLN A 170 -8.71 19.65 2.31
N ILE A 171 -7.43 19.84 2.65
CA ILE A 171 -6.64 18.85 3.41
C ILE A 171 -6.85 19.11 4.91
N THR A 172 -8.02 18.75 5.41
CA THR A 172 -8.41 18.94 6.82
C THR A 172 -8.95 17.63 7.41
N PRO A 173 -9.03 17.47 8.75
CA PRO A 173 -9.58 16.27 9.38
C PRO A 173 -11.02 15.94 9.00
N ALA A 174 -11.81 16.93 8.55
CA ALA A 174 -13.18 16.71 8.11
C ALA A 174 -13.24 16.06 6.72
N GLN A 175 -12.17 16.21 5.92
CA GLN A 175 -12.13 15.80 4.52
C GLN A 175 -11.14 14.66 4.29
N LEU A 176 -9.98 14.64 4.95
CA LEU A 176 -8.95 13.63 4.74
C LEU A 176 -8.73 12.81 6.00
N ARG A 177 -8.74 11.48 5.85
CA ARG A 177 -8.30 10.56 6.91
C ARG A 177 -7.51 9.39 6.34
N VAL A 178 -6.68 8.80 7.22
CA VAL A 178 -5.95 7.58 6.92
C VAL A 178 -6.90 6.39 7.05
N HIS A 179 -6.90 5.50 6.06
CA HIS A 179 -7.66 4.26 6.10
C HIS A 179 -7.20 3.36 7.26
N ALA A 180 -8.14 2.72 7.95
CA ALA A 180 -7.86 1.99 9.20
C ALA A 180 -6.77 0.90 9.08
N ARG A 181 -6.76 0.14 7.97
CA ARG A 181 -5.72 -0.86 7.70
C ARG A 181 -4.33 -0.22 7.57
N THR A 182 -4.25 0.97 6.96
CA THR A 182 -3.00 1.70 6.77
C THR A 182 -2.50 2.29 8.08
N ALA A 183 -3.39 2.91 8.86
CA ALA A 183 -3.05 3.42 10.19
C ALA A 183 -2.44 2.32 11.07
N HIS A 184 -3.09 1.14 11.13
CA HIS A 184 -2.58 0.01 11.89
C HIS A 184 -1.22 -0.50 11.39
N ALA A 185 -1.02 -0.59 10.07
CA ALA A 185 0.27 -1.03 9.53
C ALA A 185 1.40 -0.04 9.85
N LEU A 186 1.12 1.27 9.78
CA LEU A 186 2.08 2.31 10.13
C LEU A 186 2.42 2.29 11.63
N ASP A 187 1.45 2.02 12.51
CA ASP A 187 1.70 1.83 13.95
C ASP A 187 2.68 0.67 14.18
N LEU A 188 2.44 -0.49 13.55
CA LEU A 188 3.34 -1.65 13.65
C LEU A 188 4.74 -1.37 13.11
N ILE A 189 4.83 -0.57 12.05
CA ILE A 189 6.11 -0.16 11.47
C ILE A 189 6.85 0.77 12.44
N ALA A 190 6.17 1.78 12.99
CA ALA A 190 6.75 2.72 13.94
C ALA A 190 7.16 2.07 15.28
N GLU A 191 6.44 1.03 15.72
CA GLU A 191 6.83 0.24 16.89
C GLU A 191 8.15 -0.52 16.65
N LYS A 192 8.35 -1.03 15.44
CA LYS A 192 9.57 -1.78 15.05
C LYS A 192 10.73 -0.85 14.70
N GLN A 193 10.45 0.25 14.01
CA GLN A 193 11.42 1.21 13.50
C GLN A 193 11.31 2.50 14.31
N LYS A 194 12.23 2.69 15.24
CA LYS A 194 12.33 3.95 15.98
C LYS A 194 13.00 4.99 15.08
N GLY A 195 12.53 6.24 15.11
CA GLY A 195 13.20 7.37 14.44
C GLY A 195 12.27 8.20 13.57
N ASP A 196 12.86 9.19 12.89
CA ASP A 196 12.10 10.20 12.17
C ASP A 196 11.68 9.77 10.76
N ILE A 197 12.34 8.76 10.21
CA ILE A 197 12.11 8.23 8.87
C ILE A 197 11.87 6.72 8.98
N LEU A 198 10.78 6.26 8.38
CA LEU A 198 10.37 4.87 8.31
C LEU A 198 10.74 4.30 6.93
N ILE A 199 11.07 3.01 6.89
CA ILE A 199 11.38 2.27 5.67
C ILE A 199 10.28 1.23 5.44
N VAL A 200 9.65 1.29 4.27
CA VAL A 200 8.49 0.46 3.92
C VAL A 200 8.78 -0.28 2.62
N ALA A 201 8.53 -1.59 2.59
CA ALA A 201 8.50 -2.32 1.33
C ALA A 201 7.21 -1.94 0.60
N ALA A 202 7.27 -1.52 -0.65
CA ALA A 202 6.08 -1.05 -1.36
C ALA A 202 6.09 -1.44 -2.84
N GLN A 203 4.96 -1.24 -3.51
CA GLN A 203 4.81 -1.23 -4.97
C GLN A 203 4.03 0.03 -5.37
N LEU A 204 4.39 0.64 -6.50
CA LEU A 204 3.91 1.96 -6.91
C LEU A 204 2.75 1.91 -7.91
N GLY A 205 1.83 0.97 -7.75
CA GLY A 205 0.58 0.85 -8.51
C GLY A 205 0.54 -0.29 -9.54
N MET A 206 1.68 -0.80 -10.01
CA MET A 206 1.73 -1.81 -11.10
C MET A 206 0.92 -3.07 -10.79
N ARG A 207 0.89 -3.49 -9.52
CA ARG A 207 0.18 -4.69 -9.07
C ARG A 207 -1.35 -4.53 -9.16
N HIS A 208 -1.84 -3.32 -8.96
CA HIS A 208 -3.26 -3.00 -8.82
C HIS A 208 -3.78 -2.07 -9.90
N ARG A 209 -3.01 -1.86 -10.98
CA ARG A 209 -3.42 -1.03 -12.10
C ARG A 209 -4.74 -1.48 -12.71
N GLY A 210 -5.58 -0.52 -13.09
CA GLY A 210 -6.91 -0.79 -13.63
C GLY A 210 -7.94 -1.27 -12.60
N LYS A 211 -7.60 -1.42 -11.32
CA LYS A 211 -8.58 -1.70 -10.26
C LYS A 211 -9.05 -0.39 -9.64
N SER A 212 -10.31 -0.33 -9.23
CA SER A 212 -10.74 0.72 -8.30
C SER A 212 -9.99 0.61 -6.97
N VAL A 213 -9.94 1.69 -6.21
CA VAL A 213 -9.28 1.70 -4.89
C VAL A 213 -9.94 0.71 -3.93
N ARG A 214 -11.27 0.61 -3.93
CA ARG A 214 -11.98 -0.37 -3.07
C ARG A 214 -11.72 -1.80 -3.51
N ARG A 215 -11.65 -2.08 -4.82
CA ARG A 215 -11.25 -3.40 -5.33
C ARG A 215 -9.81 -3.74 -4.97
N ALA A 216 -8.87 -2.79 -5.11
CA ALA A 216 -7.49 -3.00 -4.70
C ALA A 216 -7.38 -3.35 -3.20
N ARG A 217 -8.06 -2.57 -2.34
CA ARG A 217 -8.10 -2.81 -0.88
C ARG A 217 -8.65 -4.19 -0.53
N GLU A 218 -9.66 -4.64 -1.26
CA GLU A 218 -10.28 -5.96 -1.07
C GLU A 218 -9.31 -7.11 -1.37
N VAL A 219 -8.53 -7.00 -2.45
CA VAL A 219 -7.62 -8.06 -2.89
C VAL A 219 -6.18 -7.93 -2.36
N PHE A 220 -5.91 -6.94 -1.52
CA PHE A 220 -4.64 -6.85 -0.78
C PHE A 220 -4.38 -8.14 -0.01
N MET A 221 -3.11 -8.55 -0.01
CA MET A 221 -2.68 -9.65 0.87
C MET A 221 -2.85 -9.27 2.34
N THR A 222 -2.86 -10.25 3.24
CA THR A 222 -3.01 -10.00 4.68
C THR A 222 -1.95 -9.05 5.25
N ASN A 223 -0.73 -9.06 4.69
CA ASN A 223 0.36 -8.18 5.10
C ASN A 223 0.47 -6.91 4.24
N GLU A 224 -0.47 -6.65 3.33
CA GLU A 224 -0.46 -5.53 2.40
C GLU A 224 -1.45 -4.44 2.84
N PHE A 225 -1.07 -3.18 2.71
CA PHE A 225 -1.86 -2.02 3.08
C PHE A 225 -1.67 -0.89 2.08
N GLY A 226 -2.63 0.04 1.95
CA GLY A 226 -2.51 1.16 1.02
C GLY A 226 -1.54 2.22 1.52
N LEU A 227 -0.78 2.86 0.63
CA LEU A 227 0.00 4.06 1.01
C LEU A 227 -0.85 5.32 0.84
N GLY A 228 -0.84 6.17 1.87
CA GLY A 228 -1.54 7.46 1.85
C GLY A 228 -0.73 8.58 1.21
N SER A 229 -1.33 9.77 1.11
CA SER A 229 -0.80 10.96 0.43
C SER A 229 0.56 11.41 0.96
N LEU A 230 0.79 11.29 2.27
CA LEU A 230 2.09 11.59 2.88
C LEU A 230 3.19 10.67 2.32
N ALA A 231 2.93 9.37 2.28
CA ALA A 231 3.89 8.37 1.82
C ALA A 231 4.12 8.49 0.31
N VAL A 232 3.03 8.54 -0.49
CA VAL A 232 3.12 8.67 -1.95
C VAL A 232 3.78 9.99 -2.35
N GLY A 233 3.43 11.11 -1.72
CA GLY A 233 4.08 12.39 -1.99
C GLY A 233 5.56 12.41 -1.62
N SER A 234 5.96 11.72 -0.54
CA SER A 234 7.38 11.53 -0.19
C SER A 234 8.14 10.70 -1.23
N ILE A 235 7.47 9.71 -1.82
CA ILE A 235 8.00 8.93 -2.95
C ILE A 235 8.13 9.82 -4.19
N VAL A 236 7.16 10.69 -4.48
CA VAL A 236 7.23 11.67 -5.59
C VAL A 236 8.41 12.64 -5.41
N LEU A 237 8.72 13.04 -4.18
CA LEU A 237 9.89 13.88 -3.87
C LEU A 237 11.23 13.17 -4.13
N THR A 238 11.30 11.88 -3.77
CA THR A 238 12.54 11.09 -3.90
C THR A 238 12.71 10.46 -5.27
N HIS A 239 11.62 10.22 -5.99
CA HIS A 239 11.54 9.62 -7.33
C HIS A 239 10.75 10.53 -8.26
N PRO A 240 11.22 11.77 -8.54
CA PRO A 240 10.52 12.70 -9.41
C PRO A 240 10.24 12.10 -10.80
N GLU A 241 11.10 11.19 -11.26
CA GLU A 241 10.95 10.45 -12.51
C GLU A 241 9.71 9.54 -12.60
N ARG A 242 8.97 9.30 -11.50
CA ARG A 242 7.71 8.54 -11.56
C ARG A 242 6.56 9.29 -12.20
N LEU A 243 6.59 10.61 -12.19
CA LEU A 243 5.52 11.47 -12.70
C LEU A 243 6.12 12.53 -13.61
N VAL A 244 6.52 12.17 -14.83
CA VAL A 244 7.21 13.07 -15.78
C VAL A 244 6.65 13.05 -17.20
N ARG A 245 5.73 12.12 -17.49
CA ARG A 245 5.17 11.92 -18.82
C ARG A 245 3.69 11.61 -18.70
N TRP A 246 2.95 12.08 -19.70
CA TRP A 246 1.53 11.78 -19.87
C TRP A 246 1.35 10.36 -20.40
N GLU A 247 0.18 9.77 -20.17
CA GLU A 247 -0.18 8.40 -20.59
C GLU A 247 0.77 7.32 -20.04
N GLU A 248 1.16 7.48 -18.77
CA GLU A 248 1.92 6.49 -18.01
C GLU A 248 1.20 6.25 -16.67
N LEU A 249 1.48 5.13 -16.01
CA LEU A 249 0.75 4.69 -14.84
C LEU A 249 0.92 5.64 -13.64
N ASP A 250 -0.19 6.28 -13.26
CA ASP A 250 -0.31 7.19 -12.13
C ASP A 250 -0.65 6.44 -10.82
N MET A 251 -0.70 7.18 -9.72
CA MET A 251 -0.64 6.62 -8.37
C MET A 251 -1.85 7.01 -7.52
N ASP A 252 -2.73 6.05 -7.20
CA ASP A 252 -3.74 6.28 -6.16
C ASP A 252 -3.09 6.17 -4.78
N CYS A 253 -3.42 7.14 -3.92
CA CYS A 253 -3.10 7.13 -2.49
C CYS A 253 -4.09 6.23 -1.74
N SER A 254 -4.07 4.93 -2.06
CA SER A 254 -5.05 3.95 -1.57
C SER A 254 -5.06 3.77 -0.04
N GLY A 255 -4.11 4.34 0.69
CA GLY A 255 -4.09 4.42 2.14
C GLY A 255 -4.88 5.57 2.75
N ASP A 256 -5.43 6.47 1.93
CA ASP A 256 -6.25 7.61 2.36
C ASP A 256 -7.68 7.53 1.84
N GLU A 257 -8.59 8.14 2.59
CA GLU A 257 -9.98 8.32 2.22
C GLU A 257 -10.33 9.81 2.28
N PHE A 258 -11.15 10.25 1.34
CA PHE A 258 -11.50 11.66 1.20
C PHE A 258 -13.02 11.89 1.13
N SER A 259 -13.52 12.85 1.91
CA SER A 259 -14.90 13.32 1.93
C SER A 259 -14.99 14.69 1.26
N PRO A 260 -15.57 14.80 0.04
CA PRO A 260 -15.56 16.03 -0.73
C PRO A 260 -16.33 17.17 -0.06
N GLU A 261 -17.45 16.85 0.58
CA GLU A 261 -18.36 17.80 1.24
C GLU A 261 -18.13 17.93 2.74
N ALA A 262 -17.10 17.25 3.29
CA ALA A 262 -16.78 17.24 4.72
C ALA A 262 -17.94 16.75 5.61
N ASP A 263 -18.83 15.92 5.06
CA ASP A 263 -20.05 15.40 5.70
C ASP A 263 -19.86 14.00 6.30
N GLY A 264 -18.67 13.43 6.13
CA GLY A 264 -18.32 12.09 6.60
C GLY A 264 -18.57 10.97 5.60
N ASP A 265 -19.09 11.27 4.39
CA ASP A 265 -19.07 10.33 3.28
C ASP A 265 -17.68 10.32 2.64
N PHE A 266 -16.91 9.26 2.89
CA PHE A 266 -15.55 9.11 2.39
C PHE A 266 -15.53 8.31 1.09
N SER A 267 -16.19 8.85 0.06
CA SER A 267 -16.40 8.20 -1.24
C SER A 267 -15.27 8.42 -2.25
N LEU A 268 -14.26 9.24 -1.92
CA LEU A 268 -13.12 9.51 -2.80
C LEU A 268 -11.79 8.99 -2.21
N SER A 269 -10.78 8.78 -3.06
CA SER A 269 -9.39 8.57 -2.68
C SER A 269 -8.50 9.60 -3.37
N PRO A 270 -7.49 10.16 -2.69
CA PRO A 270 -6.52 11.03 -3.32
C PRO A 270 -5.62 10.28 -4.31
N TYR A 271 -5.04 11.02 -5.26
CA TYR A 271 -4.07 10.48 -6.21
C TYR A 271 -3.04 11.53 -6.61
N PHE A 272 -1.91 11.06 -7.15
CA PHE A 272 -0.95 11.89 -7.88
C PHE A 272 -0.91 11.49 -9.35
N HIS A 273 -1.01 12.47 -10.24
CA HIS A 273 -1.04 12.30 -11.70
C HIS A 273 -0.05 13.23 -12.41
N PHE A 274 0.39 12.90 -13.63
CA PHE A 274 1.12 13.82 -14.49
C PHE A 274 0.36 14.21 -15.78
N GLY A 275 -0.12 15.46 -15.82
CA GLY A 275 -0.77 16.08 -16.98
C GLY A 275 0.02 17.28 -17.53
N GLY A 276 1.34 17.15 -17.65
CA GLY A 276 2.27 18.23 -17.99
C GLY A 276 2.88 18.96 -16.78
N LYS A 277 2.29 18.74 -15.60
CA LYS A 277 2.85 19.03 -14.27
C LYS A 277 2.31 17.98 -13.30
N VAL A 278 2.86 17.90 -12.09
CA VAL A 278 2.35 16.96 -11.07
C VAL A 278 1.05 17.52 -10.50
N TRP A 279 -0.01 16.73 -10.48
CA TRP A 279 -1.28 17.09 -9.86
C TRP A 279 -1.51 16.25 -8.61
N PHE A 280 -2.14 16.87 -7.61
CA PHE A 280 -2.81 16.16 -6.53
C PHE A 280 -4.30 16.46 -6.62
N ASP A 281 -5.12 15.43 -6.65
CA ASP A 281 -6.57 15.51 -6.71
C ASP A 281 -7.19 14.23 -6.13
N THR A 282 -8.51 14.06 -6.23
CA THR A 282 -9.25 12.90 -5.71
C THR A 282 -10.21 12.35 -6.77
N SER A 283 -10.45 11.04 -6.73
CA SER A 283 -11.41 10.34 -7.59
C SER A 283 -12.24 9.37 -6.77
N PHE A 284 -13.38 8.92 -7.28
CA PHE A 284 -14.24 7.97 -6.58
C PHE A 284 -13.50 6.65 -6.32
N VAL A 285 -13.66 6.12 -5.10
CA VAL A 285 -12.99 4.88 -4.68
C VAL A 285 -13.43 3.65 -5.48
N ASP A 286 -14.57 3.74 -6.16
CA ASP A 286 -15.21 2.69 -6.95
C ASP A 286 -14.95 2.78 -8.46
N SER A 287 -14.24 3.81 -8.90
CA SER A 287 -14.02 4.07 -10.32
C SER A 287 -12.71 3.44 -10.78
N PRO A 288 -12.74 2.30 -11.50
CA PRO A 288 -11.51 1.74 -12.05
C PRO A 288 -11.02 2.57 -13.24
N LEU A 289 -9.79 3.07 -13.15
CA LEU A 289 -9.13 3.80 -14.23
C LEU A 289 -7.93 3.00 -14.72
N ASP A 290 -7.83 2.80 -16.03
CA ASP A 290 -6.78 2.00 -16.68
C ASP A 290 -5.38 2.64 -16.59
N PHE A 291 -5.31 3.95 -16.40
CA PHE A 291 -4.05 4.69 -16.23
C PHE A 291 -3.67 4.94 -14.76
N PHE A 292 -4.43 4.42 -13.79
CA PHE A 292 -4.08 4.47 -12.37
C PHE A 292 -3.82 3.10 -11.77
N GLY A 293 -2.98 3.08 -10.73
CA GLY A 293 -2.79 1.92 -9.89
C GLY A 293 -2.65 2.29 -8.42
N SER A 294 -3.37 1.56 -7.57
CA SER A 294 -3.31 1.74 -6.12
C SER A 294 -1.93 1.40 -5.56
N VAL A 295 -1.28 2.39 -4.94
CA VAL A 295 0.02 2.23 -4.29
C VAL A 295 -0.15 1.52 -2.95
N SER A 296 0.64 0.49 -2.69
CA SER A 296 0.55 -0.32 -1.47
C SER A 296 1.91 -0.62 -0.86
N GLY A 297 1.93 -0.74 0.46
CA GLY A 297 3.04 -1.17 1.29
C GLY A 297 2.83 -2.57 1.86
N PHE A 298 3.90 -3.17 2.38
CA PHE A 298 3.91 -4.53 2.93
C PHE A 298 4.59 -4.55 4.30
N LEU A 299 3.94 -5.18 5.27
CA LEU A 299 4.56 -5.54 6.54
C LEU A 299 5.55 -6.69 6.30
N SER A 300 6.76 -6.55 6.82
CA SER A 300 7.75 -7.62 6.84
C SER A 300 7.24 -8.75 7.75
N GLN A 301 7.29 -9.98 7.23
CA GLN A 301 6.98 -11.21 7.99
C GLN A 301 8.08 -11.51 9.00
#